data_AF-A0A392Q0A7-F1
#
_entry.id   AF-A0A392Q0A7-F1
#
_cell.length_a   1.000
_cell.length_b   1.000
_cell.length_c   1.000
_cell.angle_alpha   90.00
_cell.angle_beta   90.00
_cell.angle_gamma   90.00
#
_symmetry.space_group_name_H-M   'P 1'
#
loop_
_entity.id
_entity.type
_entity.pdbx_description
1 polymer ?
#
loop_
_entity_poly.entity_id
_entity_poly.type
_entity_poly.pdbx_seq_one_letter_code
_entity_poly.pdbx_strand_id
1 'polypeptide(L)'
;MLCVGKRAFIAGVADDNGYGWAIAKSLAEAGAEILVGTWVPALNIFESSLRRGKFDESRKLQDGSLMEITKVYPLDAVYDTP
;
A
#
# COMPACT_ATOMS: atom_id res chain seq x y z
N MET A 1 10.28 -2.18 -16.72
CA MET A 1 10.04 -1.61 -15.36
C MET A 1 10.24 -0.10 -15.46
N LEU A 2 9.15 0.69 -15.50
CA LEU A 2 9.16 2.12 -15.86
C LEU A 2 9.40 3.07 -14.66
N CYS A 3 9.29 2.56 -13.44
CA CYS A 3 9.34 3.33 -12.19
C CYS A 3 10.53 2.96 -11.29
N VAL A 4 11.52 2.22 -11.81
CA VAL A 4 12.73 1.84 -11.05
C VAL A 4 13.40 3.07 -10.45
N GLY A 5 13.72 2.99 -9.15
CA GLY A 5 14.34 4.09 -8.39
C GLY A 5 13.38 5.22 -7.99
N LYS A 6 12.08 5.10 -8.29
CA LYS A 6 11.06 6.04 -7.83
C LYS A 6 10.38 5.53 -6.57
N ARG A 7 9.93 6.47 -5.73
CA ARG A 7 9.12 6.23 -4.54
C ARG A 7 7.70 6.75 -4.77
N ALA A 8 6.71 5.92 -4.50
CA ALA A 8 5.30 6.27 -4.61
C ALA A 8 4.65 6.27 -3.23
N PHE A 9 3.93 7.34 -2.90
CA PHE A 9 3.07 7.41 -1.73
C PHE A 9 1.60 7.34 -2.16
N ILE A 10 0.89 6.30 -1.75
CA ILE A 10 -0.53 6.09 -2.07
C ILE A 10 -1.37 6.42 -0.84
N ALA A 11 -2.06 7.55 -0.88
CA ALA A 11 -2.99 7.98 0.16
C ALA A 11 -4.33 7.23 0.04
N GLY A 12 -4.84 6.71 1.17
CA GLY A 12 -6.17 6.11 1.24
C GLY A 12 -6.21 4.60 1.00
N VAL A 13 -5.21 3.85 1.46
CA VAL A 13 -5.20 2.37 1.41
C VAL A 13 -5.55 1.80 2.78
N ALA A 14 -6.62 1.03 2.89
CA ALA A 14 -7.08 0.43 4.16
C ALA A 14 -7.32 -1.09 4.08
N ASP A 15 -7.41 -1.66 2.88
CA ASP A 15 -7.58 -3.09 2.60
C ASP A 15 -7.07 -3.42 1.19
N ASP A 16 -7.22 -4.67 0.76
CA ASP A 16 -6.75 -5.19 -0.53
C ASP A 16 -7.82 -5.25 -1.63
N ASN A 17 -9.01 -4.70 -1.41
CA ASN A 17 -10.14 -4.72 -2.34
C ASN A 17 -10.34 -3.37 -3.05
N GLY A 18 -9.76 -2.30 -2.53
CA GLY A 18 -9.88 -0.94 -3.08
C GLY A 18 -8.93 -0.61 -4.24
N TYR A 19 -9.23 0.50 -4.94
CA TYR A 19 -8.39 1.00 -6.02
C TYR A 19 -6.99 1.43 -5.57
N GLY A 20 -6.85 1.95 -4.34
CA GLY A 20 -5.54 2.32 -3.79
C GLY A 20 -4.58 1.14 -3.75
N TRP A 21 -5.09 -0.05 -3.41
CA TRP A 21 -4.32 -1.29 -3.44
C TRP A 21 -3.93 -1.70 -4.87
N ALA A 22 -4.89 -1.66 -5.80
CA ALA A 22 -4.63 -1.97 -7.20
C ALA A 22 -3.57 -1.04 -7.83
N ILE A 23 -3.64 0.26 -7.53
CA ILE A 23 -2.66 1.26 -7.97
C ILE A 23 -1.28 0.97 -7.36
N ALA A 24 -1.21 0.71 -6.04
CA ALA A 24 0.05 0.36 -5.38
C ALA A 24 0.69 -0.87 -6.04
N LYS A 25 -0.12 -1.90 -6.34
CA LYS A 25 0.33 -3.11 -7.03
C LYS A 25 0.87 -2.81 -8.43
N SER A 26 0.16 -2.06 -9.26
CA SER A 26 0.64 -1.68 -10.59
C SER A 26 1.93 -0.85 -10.55
N LEU A 27 2.08 0.02 -9.55
CA LEU A 27 3.31 0.79 -9.35
C LEU A 27 4.47 -0.09 -8.90
N ALA A 28 4.20 -1.10 -8.06
CA ALA A 28 5.19 -2.10 -7.65
C ALA A 28 5.64 -2.94 -8.85
N GLU A 29 4.71 -3.39 -9.71
CA GLU A 29 5.02 -4.07 -10.97
C GLU A 29 5.86 -3.19 -11.92
N ALA A 30 5.61 -1.87 -11.90
CA ALA A 30 6.44 -0.91 -12.63
C ALA A 30 7.79 -0.65 -11.96
N GLY A 31 8.01 -1.12 -10.73
CA GLY A 31 9.25 -1.06 -9.96
C GLY A 31 9.43 0.12 -9.03
N ALA A 32 8.34 0.76 -8.65
CA ALA A 32 8.36 1.76 -7.60
C ALA A 32 8.49 1.12 -6.21
N GLU A 33 9.18 1.80 -5.32
CA GLU A 33 9.09 1.56 -3.88
C GLU A 33 7.75 2.12 -3.36
N ILE A 34 7.03 1.32 -2.57
CA ILE A 34 5.65 1.60 -2.17
C ILE A 34 5.57 2.04 -0.72
N LEU A 35 5.03 3.24 -0.52
CA LEU A 35 4.62 3.80 0.76
C LEU A 35 3.11 3.99 0.73
N VAL A 36 2.42 3.68 1.82
CA VAL A 36 0.96 3.84 1.89
C VAL A 36 0.54 4.73 3.06
N GLY A 37 -0.47 5.56 2.82
CA GLY A 37 -1.18 6.31 3.85
C GLY A 37 -2.50 5.61 4.17
N THR A 38 -2.68 5.21 5.42
CA THR A 38 -3.86 4.50 5.89
C THR A 38 -4.63 5.36 6.88
N TRP A 39 -5.96 5.36 6.75
CA TRP A 39 -6.84 6.06 7.68
C TRP A 39 -6.62 5.59 9.11
N VAL A 40 -6.47 6.54 10.05
CA VAL A 40 -6.02 6.26 11.43
C VAL A 40 -6.85 5.17 12.13
N PRO A 41 -8.19 5.17 12.08
CA PRO A 41 -9.01 4.09 12.65
C PRO A 41 -8.79 2.71 12.01
N ALA A 42 -8.35 2.64 10.76
CA ALA A 42 -8.09 1.38 10.05
C ALA A 42 -6.63 0.91 10.15
N LEU A 43 -5.72 1.74 10.71
CA LEU A 43 -4.28 1.48 10.71
C LEU A 43 -3.91 0.14 11.39
N ASN A 44 -4.37 -0.05 12.63
CA ASN A 44 -4.01 -1.23 13.43
C ASN A 44 -4.47 -2.54 12.79
N ILE A 45 -5.68 -2.55 12.20
CA ILE A 45 -6.23 -3.74 11.56
C ILE A 45 -5.55 -4.01 10.22
N PHE A 46 -5.20 -2.98 9.47
CA PHE A 46 -4.46 -3.09 8.22
C PHE A 46 -3.06 -3.67 8.44
N GLU A 47 -2.26 -3.07 9.33
CA GLU A 47 -0.90 -3.55 9.64
C GLU A 47 -0.90 -4.98 10.19
N SER A 48 -1.87 -5.30 11.05
CA SER A 48 -2.01 -6.65 11.60
C SER A 48 -2.42 -7.67 10.54
N SER A 49 -3.27 -7.30 9.58
CA SER A 49 -3.68 -8.17 8.48
C SER A 49 -2.52 -8.40 7.50
N LEU A 50 -1.75 -7.35 7.20
CA LEU A 50 -0.54 -7.42 6.37
C LEU A 50 0.52 -8.34 7.00
N ARG A 51 0.84 -8.14 8.28
CA ARG A 51 1.83 -8.96 9.00
C ARG A 51 1.43 -10.43 9.12
N ARG A 52 0.13 -10.70 9.22
CA ARG A 52 -0.41 -12.08 9.31
C ARG A 52 -0.56 -12.76 7.95
N GLY A 53 -0.15 -12.11 6.86
CA GLY A 53 -0.21 -12.67 5.51
C GLY A 53 -1.62 -12.75 4.94
N LYS A 54 -2.61 -12.02 5.50
CA LYS A 54 -3.98 -12.03 4.94
C LYS A 54 -4.04 -11.51 3.50
N PHE A 55 -3.09 -10.67 3.12
CA PHE A 55 -2.99 -10.05 1.80
C PHE A 55 -1.98 -10.74 0.88
N ASP A 56 -1.45 -11.92 1.26
CA ASP A 56 -0.38 -12.58 0.51
C ASP A 56 -0.80 -12.95 -0.91
N GLU A 57 -2.02 -13.44 -1.09
CA GLU A 57 -2.54 -13.76 -2.43
C GLU A 57 -2.76 -12.51 -3.28
N SER A 58 -3.35 -11.45 -2.71
CA SER A 58 -3.67 -10.23 -3.45
C SER A 58 -2.42 -9.39 -3.78
N ARG A 59 -1.37 -9.47 -2.96
CA ARG A 59 -0.09 -8.76 -3.17
C ARG A 59 0.91 -9.48 -4.10
N LYS A 60 0.60 -10.69 -4.60
CA LYS A 60 1.46 -11.36 -5.60
C LYS A 60 1.53 -10.56 -6.89
N LEU A 61 2.74 -10.26 -7.33
CA LEU A 61 3.05 -9.62 -8.61
C LEU A 61 3.11 -10.67 -9.73
N GLN A 62 3.13 -10.20 -10.97
CA GLN A 62 3.18 -11.08 -12.15
C GLN A 62 4.45 -11.95 -12.22
N ASP A 63 5.55 -11.50 -11.63
CA ASP A 63 6.81 -12.24 -11.54
C ASP A 63 6.83 -13.28 -10.40
N GLY A 64 5.73 -13.38 -9.64
CA GLY A 64 5.61 -14.28 -8.49
C GLY A 64 6.17 -13.73 -7.18
N SER A 65 6.81 -12.55 -7.20
CA SER A 65 7.21 -11.85 -5.98
C SER A 65 5.99 -11.23 -5.27
N LEU A 66 6.19 -10.75 -4.05
CA LEU A 66 5.16 -10.05 -3.28
C LEU A 66 5.43 -8.54 -3.34
N MET A 67 4.39 -7.74 -3.57
CA MET A 67 4.47 -6.30 -3.35
C MET A 67 4.87 -6.06 -1.89
N GLU A 68 6.00 -5.39 -1.71
CA GLU A 68 6.47 -4.93 -0.41
C GLU A 68 5.97 -3.51 -0.14
N ILE A 69 5.30 -3.34 1.00
CA ILE A 69 4.95 -2.02 1.52
C ILE A 69 6.08 -1.62 2.47
N THR A 70 6.93 -0.70 2.03
CA THR A 70 8.12 -0.27 2.78
C THR A 70 7.74 0.44 4.07
N LYS A 71 6.66 1.22 4.05
CA LYS A 71 6.14 1.90 5.24
C LYS A 71 4.67 2.24 5.11
N VAL A 72 3.96 2.08 6.24
CA VAL A 72 2.59 2.52 6.44
C VAL A 72 2.63 3.80 7.27
N TYR A 73 1.91 4.83 6.84
CA TYR A 73 1.77 6.10 7.57
C TYR A 73 0.32 6.28 8.01
N PRO A 74 0.07 6.71 9.27
CA PRO A 74 -1.23 7.23 9.63
C PRO A 74 -1.52 8.47 8.77
N LEU A 75 -2.65 8.46 8.07
CA LEU A 75 -3.07 9.56 7.21
C LEU A 75 -4.55 9.83 7.46
N ASP A 76 -4.91 11.03 7.86
CA ASP A 76 -6.30 11.40 8.08
C ASP A 76 -6.54 12.85 7.65
N ALA A 77 -7.45 13.03 6.69
CA ALA A 77 -7.85 14.33 6.16
C ALA A 77 -8.66 15.15 7.16
N VAL A 78 -9.18 14.53 8.24
CA VAL A 78 -9.95 15.22 9.29
C VAL A 78 -9.06 16.14 10.15
N TYR A 79 -7.73 15.94 10.14
CA TYR A 79 -6.78 16.78 10.88
C TYR A 79 -6.10 17.86 10.02
N ASP A 80 -6.47 17.99 8.74
CA ASP A 80 -6.09 19.16 7.94
C ASP A 80 -6.94 20.35 8.39
N THR A 81 -6.37 21.20 9.22
CA THR A 81 -6.88 22.56 9.44
C THR A 81 -6.26 23.46 8.37
N PRO A 82 -7.04 24.33 7.68
CA PRO A 82 -6.51 25.30 6.72
C PRO A 82 -5.49 26.26 7.33
#